data_AF-A0A5N7ZLS4-F1
#
_entry.id   AF-A0A5N7ZLS4-F1
#
_cell.length_a   1.000
_cell.length_b   1.000
_cell.length_c   1.000
_cell.angle_alpha   90.00
_cell.angle_beta   90.00
_cell.angle_gamma   90.00
#
_symmetry.space_group_name_H-M   'P 1'
#
loop_
_entity.id
_entity.type
_entity.pdbx_description
1 polymer ?
#
loop_
_entity_poly.entity_id
_entity_poly.type
_entity_poly.pdbx_seq_one_letter_code
_entity_poly.pdbx_strand_id
1 'polypeptide(L)'
;MRTWFWTLLLAVVAVALAVVLRSHSGNVLLLVWPWRIGMSLTLAVLLIVAAFIVLYVGLRLLAWLLAIPDRVRAWRGKRAQARDHELLERGWIGLLEGRYTTAEKDLTKLLDQTKVQTRRVLAALSAARAAHGLSEFDRRDRLLATAQEQAGADPGLVEATATVSADMLLDQGRAERALAVLEPLADGGARHLHTMRLLLRAHTALHHDDQVFTLARGLVRRNALARAEADQLIDASGAARLRAVASGEGWRAIWKDLKAEERLLPEIALAGAAAFEAAGEANEAARVLEAAIAVKFNPALVAAYARCEAEQVSRRLARAETWLQQRPTDPDLLTALGMLCLNGQLWGQAERYLLRALSRRSDAQTHALLGSLYDRLDRPADAVRHWRLATAASMALPVLAADAALPAADTGSDPYRVDAEGGYAVGLSDGDAEIGGDYPSLPPAVAASASDYVLDPDARVNKEQRERALAPEDAPLAGGTSDIDEYFDSAPIPAAAFDEPVPTYAPAAPAGPKPAPAPAPVPATKPPFKDDGSI
;
A
#
# COMPACT_ATOMS: atom_id res chain seq x y z
N MET A 1 -37.42 45.03 -22.79
CA MET A 1 -38.88 45.26 -22.74
C MET A 1 -39.27 46.57 -22.05
N ARG A 2 -38.91 46.81 -20.77
CA ARG A 2 -39.31 48.05 -20.03
C ARG A 2 -38.80 49.39 -20.61
N THR A 3 -37.64 49.42 -21.26
CA THR A 3 -37.04 50.65 -21.81
C THR A 3 -37.74 51.15 -23.08
N TRP A 4 -38.24 50.24 -23.93
CA TRP A 4 -38.93 50.59 -25.19
C TRP A 4 -40.31 51.20 -24.97
N PHE A 5 -41.04 50.73 -23.94
CA PHE A 5 -42.35 51.28 -23.58
C PHE A 5 -42.22 52.71 -23.03
N TRP A 6 -41.17 52.97 -22.24
CA TRP A 6 -40.85 54.30 -21.72
C TRP A 6 -40.41 55.27 -22.82
N THR A 7 -39.65 54.83 -23.83
CA THR A 7 -39.29 55.69 -24.96
C THR A 7 -40.49 56.00 -25.85
N LEU A 8 -41.40 55.05 -26.06
CA LEU A 8 -42.65 55.27 -26.81
C LEU A 8 -43.57 56.25 -26.08
N LEU A 9 -43.76 56.07 -24.78
CA LEU A 9 -44.56 56.98 -23.94
C LEU A 9 -43.97 58.41 -23.95
N LEU A 10 -42.65 58.53 -23.81
CA LEU A 10 -41.96 59.82 -23.87
C LEU A 10 -42.15 60.51 -25.24
N ALA A 11 -42.06 59.75 -26.34
CA ALA A 11 -42.27 60.28 -27.68
C ALA A 11 -43.71 60.78 -27.90
N VAL A 12 -44.72 60.02 -27.43
CA VAL A 12 -46.13 60.42 -27.50
C VAL A 12 -46.38 61.69 -26.69
N VAL A 13 -45.83 61.77 -25.47
CA VAL A 13 -45.91 62.97 -24.62
C VAL A 13 -45.21 64.16 -25.27
N ALA A 14 -44.04 63.97 -25.89
CA ALA A 14 -43.31 65.03 -26.59
C ALA A 14 -44.08 65.58 -27.79
N VAL A 15 -44.71 64.70 -28.59
CA VAL A 15 -45.54 65.09 -29.75
C VAL A 15 -46.80 65.82 -29.28
N ALA A 16 -47.48 65.34 -28.24
CA ALA A 16 -48.65 66.01 -27.68
C ALA A 16 -48.30 67.39 -27.11
N LEU A 17 -47.17 67.51 -26.40
CA LEU A 17 -46.68 68.78 -25.87
C LEU A 17 -46.33 69.77 -26.98
N ALA A 18 -45.71 69.30 -28.07
CA ALA A 18 -45.36 70.12 -29.24
C ALA A 18 -46.60 70.67 -29.98
N VAL A 19 -47.66 69.88 -30.08
CA VAL A 19 -48.93 70.31 -30.71
C VAL A 19 -49.63 71.38 -29.86
N VAL A 20 -49.69 71.20 -28.54
CA VAL A 20 -50.33 72.16 -27.61
C VAL A 20 -49.53 73.47 -27.50
N LEU A 21 -48.21 73.43 -27.59
CA LEU A 21 -47.36 74.64 -27.64
C LEU A 21 -47.60 75.47 -28.90
N ARG A 22 -47.98 74.83 -30.01
CA ARG A 22 -48.20 75.51 -31.29
C ARG A 22 -49.52 76.29 -31.32
N SER A 23 -50.50 75.94 -30.49
CA SER A 23 -51.82 76.59 -30.43
C SER A 23 -51.89 77.82 -29.53
N HIS A 24 -50.84 78.15 -28.75
CA HIS A 24 -50.83 79.30 -27.84
C HIS A 24 -49.58 80.18 -28.02
N SER A 25 -49.76 81.34 -28.66
CA SER A 25 -48.73 82.38 -28.86
C SER A 25 -48.54 83.28 -27.62
N GLY A 26 -48.45 82.68 -26.43
CA GLY A 26 -48.20 83.40 -25.18
C GLY A 26 -46.76 83.93 -25.10
N ASN A 27 -46.56 85.06 -24.42
CA ASN A 27 -45.24 85.57 -24.04
C ASN A 27 -45.01 85.33 -22.54
N VAL A 28 -43.81 84.88 -22.17
CA VAL A 28 -43.41 84.68 -20.78
C VAL A 28 -42.41 85.77 -20.42
N LEU A 29 -42.70 86.52 -19.34
CA LEU A 29 -41.83 87.57 -18.83
C LEU A 29 -41.09 87.05 -17.59
N LEU A 30 -39.77 86.93 -17.68
CA LEU A 30 -38.94 86.60 -16.52
C LEU A 30 -38.46 87.92 -15.88
N LEU A 31 -38.91 88.20 -14.65
CA LEU A 31 -38.41 89.31 -13.84
C LEU A 31 -37.36 88.80 -12.86
N VAL A 32 -36.10 89.13 -13.10
CA VAL A 32 -34.98 88.87 -12.18
C VAL A 32 -34.26 90.19 -11.99
N TRP A 33 -34.47 90.88 -10.86
CA TRP A 33 -33.93 92.22 -10.61
C TRP A 33 -32.41 92.30 -10.92
N PRO A 34 -31.89 93.18 -11.81
CA PRO A 34 -32.47 94.27 -12.62
C PRO A 34 -32.87 93.92 -14.09
N TRP A 35 -32.86 92.65 -14.48
CA TRP A 35 -33.11 92.16 -15.84
C TRP A 35 -34.59 91.82 -16.08
N ARG A 36 -35.16 92.34 -17.18
CA ARG A 36 -36.46 91.90 -17.73
C ARG A 36 -36.21 91.24 -19.07
N ILE A 37 -36.33 89.92 -19.11
CA ILE A 37 -36.14 89.14 -20.33
C ILE A 37 -37.52 88.64 -20.77
N GLY A 38 -38.00 89.13 -21.91
CA GLY A 38 -39.22 88.66 -22.56
C GLY A 38 -38.87 87.58 -23.59
N MET A 39 -39.50 86.42 -23.49
CA MET A 39 -39.32 85.32 -24.43
C MET A 39 -40.67 84.71 -24.81
N SER A 40 -40.75 84.10 -26.00
CA SER A 40 -41.95 83.37 -26.41
C SER A 40 -42.17 82.16 -25.49
N LEU A 41 -43.43 81.80 -25.24
CA LEU A 41 -43.80 80.61 -24.45
C LEU A 41 -43.11 79.35 -25.00
N THR A 42 -43.01 79.24 -26.32
CA THR A 42 -42.34 78.14 -27.01
C THR A 42 -40.85 78.07 -26.65
N LEU A 43 -40.15 79.20 -26.60
CA LEU A 43 -38.74 79.26 -26.24
C LEU A 43 -38.53 78.94 -24.76
N ALA A 44 -39.38 79.46 -23.87
CA ALA A 44 -39.31 79.18 -22.43
C ALA A 44 -39.49 77.68 -22.13
N VAL A 45 -40.48 77.03 -22.75
CA VAL A 45 -40.71 75.59 -22.57
C VAL A 45 -39.56 74.77 -23.16
N LEU A 46 -39.03 75.16 -24.33
CA LEU A 46 -37.87 74.49 -24.92
C LEU A 46 -36.63 74.58 -24.00
N LEU A 47 -36.42 75.73 -23.35
CA LEU A 47 -35.34 75.94 -22.38
C LEU A 47 -35.52 75.08 -21.13
N ILE A 48 -36.75 74.94 -20.62
CA ILE A 48 -37.05 74.05 -19.48
C ILE A 48 -36.79 72.58 -19.85
N VAL A 49 -37.24 72.14 -21.03
CA VAL A 49 -36.98 70.78 -21.52
C VAL A 49 -35.48 70.55 -21.71
N ALA A 50 -34.76 71.50 -22.29
CA ALA A 50 -33.31 71.44 -22.44
C ALA A 50 -32.61 71.37 -21.08
N ALA A 51 -32.99 72.21 -20.12
CA ALA A 51 -32.45 72.18 -18.77
C ALA A 51 -32.71 70.84 -18.06
N PHE A 52 -33.91 70.27 -18.21
CA PHE A 52 -34.24 68.94 -17.69
C PHE A 52 -33.39 67.85 -18.33
N ILE A 53 -33.20 67.88 -19.65
CA ILE A 53 -32.32 66.93 -20.36
C ILE A 53 -30.88 67.05 -19.86
N VAL A 54 -30.34 68.27 -19.76
CA VAL A 54 -28.98 68.51 -19.26
C VAL A 54 -28.82 68.02 -17.83
N LEU A 55 -29.78 68.31 -16.94
CA LEU A 55 -29.76 67.85 -15.56
C LEU A 55 -29.85 66.32 -15.47
N TYR A 56 -30.72 65.69 -16.26
CA TYR A 56 -30.86 64.24 -16.32
C TYR A 56 -29.58 63.55 -16.80
N VAL A 57 -28.98 64.06 -17.89
CA VAL A 57 -27.70 63.56 -18.41
C VAL A 57 -26.59 63.77 -17.39
N GLY A 58 -26.52 64.93 -16.74
CA GLY A 58 -25.55 65.25 -15.69
C GLY A 58 -25.66 64.30 -14.49
N LEU A 59 -26.87 64.09 -13.96
CA LEU A 59 -27.12 63.14 -12.86
C LEU A 59 -26.77 61.70 -13.26
N ARG A 60 -27.06 61.29 -14.50
CA ARG A 60 -26.74 59.95 -15.00
C ARG A 60 -25.24 59.74 -15.21
N LEU A 61 -24.51 60.76 -15.69
CA LEU A 61 -23.06 60.74 -15.78
C LEU A 61 -22.42 60.66 -14.40
N LEU A 62 -22.93 61.42 -13.43
CA LEU A 62 -22.45 61.38 -12.05
C LEU A 62 -22.71 60.01 -11.41
N ALA A 63 -23.90 59.45 -11.57
CA ALA A 63 -24.23 58.10 -11.11
C ALA A 63 -23.36 57.02 -11.77
N TRP A 64 -23.06 57.17 -13.07
CA TRP A 64 -22.15 56.27 -13.77
C TRP A 64 -20.72 56.37 -13.23
N LEU A 65 -20.19 57.59 -13.07
CA LEU A 65 -18.84 57.85 -12.56
C LEU A 65 -18.65 57.29 -11.13
N LEU A 66 -19.67 57.43 -10.28
CA LEU A 66 -19.68 56.87 -8.93
C LEU A 66 -19.77 55.33 -8.90
N ALA A 67 -20.36 54.70 -9.92
CA ALA A 67 -20.50 53.23 -10.01
C ALA A 67 -19.31 52.51 -10.68
N ILE A 68 -18.39 53.23 -11.32
CA ILE A 68 -17.16 52.67 -11.91
C ILE A 68 -16.25 51.97 -10.88
N PRO A 69 -15.93 52.53 -9.70
CA PRO A 69 -15.02 51.89 -8.75
C PRO A 69 -15.49 50.51 -8.31
N ASP A 70 -16.80 50.31 -8.10
CA ASP A 70 -17.35 49.00 -7.71
C ASP A 70 -17.28 47.98 -8.85
N ARG A 71 -17.52 48.42 -10.11
CA ARG A 71 -17.33 47.56 -11.29
C ARG A 71 -15.88 47.15 -11.49
N VAL A 72 -14.94 48.08 -11.26
CA VAL A 72 -13.50 47.79 -11.35
C VAL A 72 -13.06 46.86 -10.23
N ARG A 73 -13.55 47.05 -9.00
CA ARG A 73 -13.30 46.12 -7.88
C ARG A 73 -13.83 44.72 -8.18
N ALA A 74 -15.05 44.60 -8.69
CA ALA A 74 -15.64 43.31 -9.08
C ALA A 74 -14.86 42.65 -10.23
N TRP A 75 -14.45 43.41 -11.23
CA TRP A 75 -13.63 42.90 -12.34
C TRP A 75 -12.24 42.44 -11.88
N ARG A 76 -11.58 43.22 -11.02
CA ARG A 76 -10.31 42.83 -10.39
C ARG A 76 -10.47 41.57 -9.54
N GLY A 77 -11.56 41.45 -8.79
CA GLY A 77 -11.89 40.25 -8.02
C GLY A 77 -12.03 39.01 -8.91
N LYS A 78 -12.79 39.11 -10.01
CA LYS A 78 -12.92 38.02 -10.99
C LYS A 78 -11.59 37.63 -11.63
N ARG A 79 -10.77 38.61 -12.00
CA ARG A 79 -9.46 38.37 -12.61
C ARG A 79 -8.47 37.74 -11.62
N ALA A 80 -8.51 38.14 -10.35
CA ALA A 80 -7.73 37.51 -9.28
C ALA A 80 -8.17 36.05 -9.06
N GLN A 81 -9.47 35.79 -9.00
CA GLN A 81 -10.00 34.43 -8.88
C GLN A 81 -9.59 33.54 -10.07
N ALA A 82 -9.67 34.05 -11.29
CA ALA A 82 -9.25 33.33 -12.50
C ALA A 82 -7.75 32.98 -12.45
N ARG A 83 -6.91 33.93 -12.02
CA ARG A 83 -5.47 33.69 -11.84
C ARG A 83 -5.18 32.65 -10.75
N ASP A 84 -5.89 32.70 -9.62
CA ASP A 84 -5.75 31.71 -8.56
C ASP A 84 -6.11 30.30 -9.05
N HIS A 85 -7.17 30.17 -9.85
CA HIS A 85 -7.56 28.90 -10.45
C HIS A 85 -6.52 28.39 -11.44
N GLU A 86 -6.01 29.26 -12.31
CA GLU A 86 -4.96 28.92 -13.28
C GLU A 86 -3.68 28.42 -12.59
N LEU A 87 -3.26 29.04 -11.48
CA LEU A 87 -2.11 28.58 -10.70
C LEU A 87 -2.39 27.23 -10.01
N LEU A 88 -3.59 27.05 -9.45
CA LEU A 88 -3.98 25.79 -8.82
C LEU A 88 -3.99 24.65 -9.85
N GLU A 89 -4.59 24.88 -11.01
CA GLU A 89 -4.66 23.91 -12.11
C GLU A 89 -3.27 23.53 -12.61
N ARG A 90 -2.41 24.52 -12.90
CA ARG A 90 -1.01 24.25 -13.32
C ARG A 90 -0.23 23.49 -12.26
N GLY A 91 -0.36 23.88 -10.99
CA GLY A 91 0.31 23.21 -9.88
C GLY A 91 -0.11 21.75 -9.76
N TRP A 92 -1.41 21.46 -9.89
CA TRP A 92 -1.93 20.09 -9.86
C TRP A 92 -1.53 19.27 -11.08
N ILE A 93 -1.57 19.85 -12.29
CA ILE A 93 -1.09 19.20 -13.51
C ILE A 93 0.38 18.83 -13.34
N GLY A 94 1.22 19.76 -12.85
CA GLY A 94 2.63 19.49 -12.58
C GLY A 94 2.84 18.38 -11.54
N LEU A 95 2.01 18.32 -10.51
CA LEU A 95 2.07 17.26 -9.49
C LEU A 95 1.73 15.89 -10.07
N LEU A 96 0.73 15.82 -10.96
CA LEU A 96 0.34 14.58 -11.65
C LEU A 96 1.35 14.16 -12.73
N GLU A 97 2.00 15.11 -13.38
CA GLU A 97 3.10 14.87 -14.32
C GLU A 97 4.42 14.48 -13.63
N GLY A 98 4.48 14.52 -12.30
CA GLY A 98 5.71 14.27 -11.52
C GLY A 98 6.72 15.44 -11.55
N ARG A 99 6.34 16.60 -12.11
CA ARG A 99 7.15 17.82 -12.15
C ARG A 99 7.03 18.57 -10.83
N TYR A 100 7.53 17.97 -9.75
CA TYR A 100 7.35 18.45 -8.38
C TYR A 100 7.95 19.84 -8.14
N THR A 101 9.09 20.17 -8.75
CA THR A 101 9.74 21.49 -8.55
C THR A 101 8.93 22.66 -9.09
N THR A 102 8.28 22.51 -10.25
CA THR A 102 7.40 23.54 -10.83
C THR A 102 6.07 23.58 -10.10
N ALA A 103 5.52 22.41 -9.74
CA ALA A 103 4.28 22.31 -8.98
C ALA A 103 4.41 23.02 -7.62
N GLU A 104 5.46 22.74 -6.85
CA GLU A 104 5.71 23.39 -5.57
C GLU A 104 5.80 24.93 -5.71
N LYS A 105 6.52 25.43 -6.72
CA LYS A 105 6.65 26.87 -6.98
C LYS A 105 5.31 27.55 -7.32
N ASP A 106 4.50 26.94 -8.17
CA ASP A 106 3.21 27.51 -8.55
C ASP A 106 2.21 27.49 -7.39
N LEU A 107 2.22 26.43 -6.58
CA LEU A 107 1.35 26.27 -5.42
C LEU A 107 1.77 27.17 -4.24
N THR A 108 3.06 27.34 -3.99
CA THR A 108 3.56 28.31 -2.99
C THR A 108 3.25 29.75 -3.42
N LYS A 109 3.40 30.07 -4.71
CA LYS A 109 2.98 31.36 -5.26
C LYS A 109 1.48 31.61 -5.09
N LEU A 110 0.65 30.57 -5.24
CA LEU A 110 -0.78 30.66 -4.96
C LEU A 110 -1.06 30.88 -3.47
N LEU A 111 -0.36 30.15 -2.59
CA LEU A 111 -0.47 30.29 -1.13
C LEU A 111 -0.21 31.73 -0.67
N ASP A 112 0.80 32.40 -1.22
CA ASP A 112 1.15 33.78 -0.88
C ASP A 112 0.14 34.81 -1.40
N GLN A 113 -0.47 34.55 -2.56
CA GLN A 113 -1.33 35.53 -3.24
C GLN A 113 -2.80 35.45 -2.85
N THR A 114 -3.29 34.25 -2.55
CA THR A 114 -4.72 34.05 -2.31
C THR A 114 -5.13 34.45 -0.89
N LYS A 115 -6.28 35.11 -0.79
CA LYS A 115 -6.89 35.51 0.50
C LYS A 115 -7.94 34.51 0.98
N VAL A 116 -8.30 33.54 0.14
CA VAL A 116 -9.34 32.56 0.47
C VAL A 116 -8.72 31.43 1.29
N GLN A 117 -9.14 31.30 2.55
CA GLN A 117 -8.60 30.34 3.51
C GLN A 117 -8.54 28.91 2.96
N THR A 118 -9.64 28.39 2.40
CA THR A 118 -9.69 27.05 1.78
C THR A 118 -8.64 26.86 0.69
N ARG A 119 -8.41 27.87 -0.16
CA ARG A 119 -7.40 27.79 -1.23
C ARG A 119 -5.98 27.84 -0.67
N ARG A 120 -5.75 28.60 0.40
CA ARG A 120 -4.46 28.63 1.11
C ARG A 120 -4.13 27.23 1.65
N VAL A 121 -5.07 26.59 2.35
CA VAL A 121 -4.88 25.23 2.87
C VAL A 121 -4.62 24.22 1.74
N LEU A 122 -5.44 24.24 0.68
CA LEU A 122 -5.25 23.34 -0.47
C LEU A 122 -3.89 23.56 -1.15
N ALA A 123 -3.48 24.82 -1.35
CA ALA A 123 -2.19 25.16 -1.95
C ALA A 123 -1.03 24.70 -1.07
N ALA A 124 -1.11 24.90 0.25
CA ALA A 124 -0.08 24.45 1.19
C ALA A 124 0.03 22.92 1.24
N LEU A 125 -1.09 22.19 1.28
CA LEU A 125 -1.10 20.71 1.29
C LEU A 125 -0.56 20.12 -0.02
N SER A 126 -0.95 20.70 -1.16
CA SER A 126 -0.45 20.24 -2.47
C SER A 126 1.03 20.60 -2.66
N ALA A 127 1.48 21.77 -2.20
CA ALA A 127 2.90 22.13 -2.18
C ALA A 127 3.69 21.18 -1.27
N ALA A 128 3.16 20.83 -0.09
CA ALA A 128 3.77 19.86 0.80
C ALA A 128 3.90 18.48 0.13
N ARG A 129 2.90 18.06 -0.66
CA ARG A 129 2.97 16.81 -1.43
C ARG A 129 4.03 16.86 -2.54
N ALA A 130 4.19 17.98 -3.21
CA ALA A 130 5.28 18.17 -4.16
C ALA A 130 6.66 18.12 -3.46
N ALA A 131 6.83 18.81 -2.33
CA ALA A 131 8.06 18.75 -1.52
C ALA A 131 8.34 17.34 -0.98
N HIS A 132 7.31 16.58 -0.62
CA HIS A 132 7.44 15.18 -0.24
C HIS A 132 7.98 14.31 -1.39
N GLY A 133 7.46 14.50 -2.61
CA GLY A 133 7.98 13.82 -3.80
C GLY A 133 9.43 14.17 -4.14
N LEU A 134 9.90 15.36 -3.73
CA LEU A 134 11.30 15.77 -3.84
C LEU A 134 12.18 15.28 -2.69
N SER A 135 11.63 14.55 -1.71
CA SER A 135 12.30 14.15 -0.46
C SER A 135 12.81 15.33 0.39
N GLU A 136 12.26 16.53 0.21
CA GLU A 136 12.60 17.75 0.95
C GLU A 136 11.73 17.88 2.21
N PHE A 137 11.98 17.01 3.19
CA PHE A 137 11.11 16.81 4.35
C PHE A 137 10.98 18.05 5.24
N ASP A 138 12.06 18.83 5.42
CA ASP A 138 12.01 20.08 6.21
C ASP A 138 11.07 21.12 5.60
N ARG A 139 11.06 21.23 4.26
CA ARG A 139 10.18 22.17 3.56
C ARG A 139 8.74 21.69 3.62
N ARG A 140 8.51 20.39 3.40
CA ARG A 140 7.20 19.77 3.58
C ARG A 140 6.64 20.05 4.96
N ASP A 141 7.41 19.84 6.02
CA ASP A 141 6.92 19.98 7.39
C ASP A 141 6.55 21.45 7.70
N ARG A 142 7.31 22.42 7.17
CA ARG A 142 6.92 23.85 7.21
C ARG A 142 5.61 24.11 6.48
N LEU A 143 5.44 23.55 5.28
CA LEU A 143 4.21 23.72 4.49
C LEU A 143 3.01 23.07 5.18
N LEU A 144 3.16 21.90 5.81
CA LEU A 144 2.13 21.27 6.61
C LEU A 144 1.77 22.11 7.84
N ALA A 145 2.75 22.68 8.53
CA ALA A 145 2.50 23.61 9.64
C ALA A 145 1.71 24.84 9.17
N THR A 146 2.07 25.44 8.03
CA THR A 146 1.28 26.54 7.46
C THR A 146 -0.13 26.10 7.08
N ALA A 147 -0.31 24.90 6.55
CA ALA A 147 -1.64 24.37 6.22
C ALA A 147 -2.50 24.23 7.50
N GLN A 148 -1.91 23.74 8.59
CA GLN A 148 -2.58 23.59 9.89
C GLN A 148 -2.97 24.94 10.48
N GLU A 149 -2.09 25.93 10.46
CA GLU A 149 -2.39 27.30 10.93
C GLU A 149 -3.54 27.93 10.12
N GLN A 150 -3.52 27.74 8.80
CA GLN A 150 -4.55 28.28 7.91
C GLN A 150 -5.88 27.50 7.99
N ALA A 151 -5.88 26.24 8.41
CA ALA A 151 -7.12 25.47 8.63
C ALA A 151 -7.95 26.05 9.79
N GLY A 152 -7.29 26.61 10.80
CA GLY A 152 -7.95 27.24 11.95
C GLY A 152 -8.88 26.27 12.66
N ALA A 153 -10.16 26.66 12.83
CA ALA A 153 -11.18 25.85 13.50
C ALA A 153 -12.17 25.16 12.53
N ASP A 154 -11.93 25.18 11.22
CA ASP A 154 -12.79 24.50 10.25
C ASP A 154 -12.54 22.98 10.31
N PRO A 155 -13.51 22.18 10.79
CA PRO A 155 -13.30 20.74 10.99
C PRO A 155 -12.96 20.01 9.70
N GLY A 156 -13.49 20.43 8.55
CA GLY A 156 -13.19 19.79 7.26
C GLY A 156 -11.76 20.04 6.79
N LEU A 157 -11.22 21.23 7.07
CA LEU A 157 -9.83 21.56 6.73
C LEU A 157 -8.84 20.90 7.67
N VAL A 158 -9.16 20.84 8.97
CA VAL A 158 -8.34 20.14 9.98
C VAL A 158 -8.25 18.64 9.68
N GLU A 159 -9.36 18.02 9.26
CA GLU A 159 -9.36 16.63 8.83
C GLU A 159 -8.49 16.43 7.58
N ALA A 160 -8.59 17.32 6.59
CA ALA A 160 -7.79 17.26 5.38
C ALA A 160 -6.28 17.40 5.65
N THR A 161 -5.88 18.30 6.55
CA THR A 161 -4.47 18.48 6.93
C THR A 161 -3.92 17.27 7.66
N ALA A 162 -4.69 16.73 8.61
CA ALA A 162 -4.32 15.55 9.38
C ALA A 162 -4.23 14.27 8.52
N THR A 163 -5.18 14.05 7.60
CA THR A 163 -5.13 12.89 6.69
C THR A 163 -3.93 12.95 5.74
N VAL A 164 -3.68 14.11 5.11
CA VAL A 164 -2.54 14.29 4.19
C VAL A 164 -1.20 14.19 4.92
N SER A 165 -1.09 14.76 6.12
CA SER A 165 0.15 14.64 6.92
C SER A 165 0.40 13.21 7.40
N ALA A 166 -0.64 12.49 7.82
CA ALA A 166 -0.53 11.09 8.20
C ALA A 166 -0.10 10.18 7.04
N ASP A 167 -0.66 10.39 5.84
CA ASP A 167 -0.27 9.69 4.61
C ASP A 167 1.24 9.83 4.35
N MET A 168 1.76 11.07 4.39
CA MET A 168 3.20 11.34 4.22
C MET A 168 4.06 10.75 5.34
N LEU A 169 3.56 10.72 6.59
CA LEU A 169 4.28 10.11 7.72
C LEU A 169 4.37 8.58 7.56
N LEU A 170 3.31 7.94 7.07
CA LEU A 170 3.29 6.50 6.79
C LEU A 170 4.23 6.12 5.66
N ASP A 171 4.34 6.96 4.63
CA ASP A 171 5.29 6.75 3.54
C ASP A 171 6.76 6.84 4.00
N GLN A 172 7.04 7.54 5.10
CA GLN A 172 8.35 7.56 5.76
C GLN A 172 8.55 6.42 6.78
N GLY A 173 7.58 5.52 6.94
CA GLY A 173 7.62 4.49 8.00
C GLY A 173 7.44 5.03 9.42
N ARG A 174 7.01 6.29 9.60
CA ARG A 174 6.78 6.92 10.91
C ARG A 174 5.35 6.66 11.40
N ALA A 175 5.00 5.38 11.55
CA ALA A 175 3.64 4.95 11.86
C ALA A 175 3.11 5.48 13.21
N GLU A 176 3.95 5.56 14.25
CA GLU A 176 3.55 6.11 15.56
C GLU A 176 3.08 7.57 15.47
N ARG A 177 3.82 8.40 14.72
CA ARG A 177 3.45 9.81 14.52
C ARG A 177 2.18 9.94 13.68
N ALA A 178 2.01 9.07 12.69
CA ALA A 178 0.79 9.05 11.89
C ALA A 178 -0.43 8.70 12.74
N LEU A 179 -0.31 7.73 13.67
CA LEU A 179 -1.40 7.42 14.61
C LEU A 179 -1.77 8.61 15.48
N ALA A 180 -0.80 9.29 16.08
CA ALA A 180 -1.06 10.44 16.94
C ALA A 180 -1.84 11.56 16.21
N VAL A 181 -1.60 11.72 14.89
CA VAL A 181 -2.32 12.69 14.05
C VAL A 181 -3.73 12.20 13.68
N LEU A 182 -3.92 10.89 13.50
CA LEU A 182 -5.19 10.29 13.07
C LEU A 182 -6.14 9.96 14.23
N GLU A 183 -5.64 9.75 15.44
CA GLU A 183 -6.41 9.35 16.62
C GLU A 183 -7.57 10.32 16.94
N PRO A 184 -7.40 11.65 16.91
CA PRO A 184 -8.51 12.59 17.10
C PRO A 184 -9.61 12.49 16.03
N LEU A 185 -9.31 11.88 14.88
CA LEU A 185 -10.23 11.70 13.75
C LEU A 185 -10.90 10.32 13.72
N ALA A 186 -10.51 9.40 14.61
CA ALA A 186 -11.01 8.02 14.62
C ALA A 186 -12.53 7.93 14.84
N ASP A 187 -13.09 8.85 15.63
CA ASP A 187 -14.51 8.86 16.03
C ASP A 187 -15.48 9.46 14.98
N GLY A 188 -14.97 9.91 13.83
CA GLY A 188 -15.75 10.66 12.82
C GLY A 188 -16.84 9.89 12.06
N GLY A 189 -16.97 8.57 12.27
CA GLY A 189 -18.06 7.75 11.71
C GLY A 189 -17.85 7.27 10.27
N ALA A 190 -18.88 7.38 9.43
CA ALA A 190 -18.92 6.77 8.09
C ALA A 190 -18.22 7.58 6.98
N ARG A 191 -17.95 8.88 7.21
CA ARG A 191 -17.34 9.78 6.21
C ARG A 191 -15.81 9.58 6.11
N HIS A 192 -15.22 8.84 7.04
CA HIS A 192 -13.77 8.73 7.25
C HIS A 192 -13.16 7.42 6.72
N LEU A 193 -13.68 6.88 5.61
CA LEU A 193 -13.17 5.62 5.03
C LEU A 193 -11.66 5.66 4.71
N HIS A 194 -11.17 6.79 4.20
CA HIS A 194 -9.74 6.95 3.93
C HIS A 194 -8.92 7.00 5.22
N THR A 195 -9.37 7.75 6.23
CA THR A 195 -8.77 7.79 7.58
C THR A 195 -8.69 6.39 8.19
N MET A 196 -9.75 5.58 8.08
CA MET A 196 -9.74 4.18 8.56
C MET A 196 -8.70 3.32 7.83
N ARG A 197 -8.49 3.53 6.51
CA ARG A 197 -7.44 2.83 5.76
C ARG A 197 -6.04 3.26 6.21
N LEU A 198 -5.84 4.55 6.48
CA LEU A 198 -4.57 5.06 7.01
C LEU A 198 -4.31 4.53 8.42
N LEU A 199 -5.33 4.50 9.29
CA LEU A 199 -5.24 3.87 10.62
C LEU A 199 -4.90 2.38 10.51
N LEU A 200 -5.55 1.63 9.60
CA LEU A 200 -5.22 0.23 9.35
C LEU A 200 -3.75 0.07 8.92
N ARG A 201 -3.28 0.89 7.98
CA ARG A 201 -1.87 0.89 7.54
C ARG A 201 -0.90 1.24 8.68
N ALA A 202 -1.28 2.16 9.56
CA ALA A 202 -0.47 2.55 10.71
C ALA A 202 -0.42 1.44 11.78
N HIS A 203 -1.56 0.83 12.13
CA HIS A 203 -1.62 -0.27 13.10
C HIS A 203 -0.96 -1.55 12.60
N THR A 204 -1.05 -1.85 11.31
CA THR A 204 -0.34 -2.98 10.70
C THR A 204 1.18 -2.78 10.78
N ALA A 205 1.68 -1.55 10.55
CA ALA A 205 3.10 -1.23 10.68
C ALA A 205 3.62 -1.32 12.13
N LEU A 206 2.74 -1.15 13.13
CA LEU A 206 3.09 -1.24 14.56
C LEU A 206 2.74 -2.59 15.20
N HIS A 207 2.25 -3.56 14.42
CA HIS A 207 1.82 -4.88 14.93
C HIS A 207 0.75 -4.80 16.05
N HIS A 208 -0.16 -3.81 15.97
CA HIS A 208 -1.29 -3.68 16.90
C HIS A 208 -2.47 -4.58 16.45
N ASP A 209 -2.32 -5.90 16.59
CA ASP A 209 -3.20 -6.90 15.97
C ASP A 209 -4.69 -6.78 16.34
N ASP A 210 -5.02 -6.38 17.57
CA ASP A 210 -6.41 -6.15 17.99
C ASP A 210 -7.09 -5.05 17.15
N GLN A 211 -6.36 -3.95 16.90
CA GLN A 211 -6.88 -2.82 16.15
C GLN A 211 -6.91 -3.12 14.64
N VAL A 212 -5.91 -3.84 14.13
CA VAL A 212 -5.89 -4.32 12.74
C VAL A 212 -7.11 -5.19 12.45
N PHE A 213 -7.40 -6.16 13.33
CA PHE A 213 -8.53 -7.07 13.16
C PHE A 213 -9.88 -6.33 13.12
N THR A 214 -10.09 -5.41 14.06
CA THR A 214 -11.35 -4.64 14.17
C THR A 214 -11.53 -3.69 12.98
N LEU A 215 -10.48 -2.98 12.57
CA LEU A 215 -10.51 -2.07 11.42
C LEU A 215 -10.71 -2.82 10.10
N ALA A 216 -10.02 -3.94 9.88
CA ALA A 216 -10.19 -4.76 8.68
C ALA A 216 -11.64 -5.27 8.56
N ARG A 217 -12.21 -5.81 9.65
CA ARG A 217 -13.62 -6.25 9.70
C ARG A 217 -14.60 -5.09 9.44
N GLY A 218 -14.31 -3.91 9.97
CA GLY A 218 -15.08 -2.69 9.75
C GLY A 218 -15.06 -2.23 8.28
N LEU A 219 -13.89 -2.27 7.63
CA LEU A 219 -13.71 -1.88 6.24
C LEU A 219 -14.37 -2.85 5.26
N VAL A 220 -14.35 -4.16 5.54
CA VAL A 220 -15.07 -5.17 4.73
C VAL A 220 -16.58 -4.93 4.76
N ARG A 221 -17.15 -4.67 5.95
CA ARG A 221 -18.59 -4.39 6.09
C ARG A 221 -19.05 -3.18 5.26
N ARG A 222 -18.14 -2.25 4.99
CA ARG A 222 -18.39 -1.02 4.22
C ARG A 222 -17.94 -1.13 2.75
N ASN A 223 -17.54 -2.31 2.28
CA ASN A 223 -16.96 -2.53 0.93
C ASN A 223 -15.78 -1.60 0.61
N ALA A 224 -15.01 -1.22 1.63
CA ALA A 224 -13.90 -0.27 1.50
C ALA A 224 -12.53 -0.96 1.44
N LEU A 225 -12.47 -2.29 1.46
CA LEU A 225 -11.25 -3.08 1.29
C LEU A 225 -11.59 -4.31 0.44
N ALA A 226 -10.69 -4.72 -0.45
CA ALA A 226 -10.88 -5.93 -1.23
C ALA A 226 -10.97 -7.14 -0.30
N ARG A 227 -11.91 -8.06 -0.55
CA ARG A 227 -12.15 -9.18 0.37
C ARG A 227 -10.91 -10.04 0.59
N ALA A 228 -10.15 -10.31 -0.47
CA ALA A 228 -8.93 -11.11 -0.38
C ALA A 228 -7.84 -10.45 0.49
N GLU A 229 -7.64 -9.14 0.35
CA GLU A 229 -6.68 -8.38 1.17
C GLU A 229 -7.14 -8.31 2.64
N ALA A 230 -8.44 -8.11 2.85
CA ALA A 230 -9.01 -8.11 4.18
C ALA A 230 -8.90 -9.48 4.86
N ASP A 231 -9.16 -10.57 4.14
CA ASP A 231 -9.04 -11.92 4.67
C ASP A 231 -7.60 -12.23 5.08
N GLN A 232 -6.58 -11.76 4.34
CA GLN A 232 -5.17 -11.89 4.73
C GLN A 232 -4.87 -11.15 6.04
N LEU A 233 -5.34 -9.90 6.17
CA LEU A 233 -5.13 -9.10 7.38
C LEU A 233 -5.88 -9.69 8.58
N ILE A 234 -7.12 -10.14 8.38
CA ILE A 234 -7.94 -10.79 9.39
C ILE A 234 -7.29 -12.10 9.83
N ASP A 235 -6.78 -12.91 8.90
CA ASP A 235 -6.12 -14.17 9.19
C ASP A 235 -4.86 -13.97 10.04
N ALA A 236 -3.96 -13.07 9.59
CA ALA A 236 -2.72 -12.78 10.31
C ALA A 236 -2.98 -12.18 11.70
N SER A 237 -3.79 -11.12 11.78
CA SER A 237 -4.08 -10.44 13.05
C SER A 237 -4.91 -11.32 14.00
N GLY A 238 -5.90 -12.05 13.47
CA GLY A 238 -6.71 -12.98 14.26
C GLY A 238 -5.88 -14.11 14.86
N ALA A 239 -4.94 -14.67 14.08
CA ALA A 239 -4.02 -15.68 14.56
C ALA A 239 -3.06 -15.14 15.64
N ALA A 240 -2.53 -13.93 15.44
CA ALA A 240 -1.67 -13.28 16.41
C ALA A 240 -2.40 -13.01 17.75
N ARG A 241 -3.64 -12.51 17.69
CA ARG A 241 -4.50 -12.33 18.87
C ARG A 241 -4.74 -13.62 19.64
N LEU A 242 -4.98 -14.73 18.94
CA LEU A 242 -5.12 -16.05 19.58
C LEU A 242 -3.81 -16.52 20.23
N ARG A 243 -2.69 -16.38 19.52
CA ARG A 243 -1.36 -16.78 20.02
C ARG A 243 -0.96 -15.99 21.28
N ALA A 244 -1.28 -14.69 21.32
CA ALA A 244 -0.99 -13.83 22.47
C ALA A 244 -1.66 -14.31 23.78
N VAL A 245 -2.81 -15.00 23.69
CA VAL A 245 -3.58 -15.47 24.85
C VAL A 245 -3.63 -17.00 24.95
N ALA A 246 -2.84 -17.71 24.13
CA ALA A 246 -2.90 -19.17 24.01
C ALA A 246 -2.59 -19.92 25.31
N SER A 247 -1.81 -19.32 26.21
CA SER A 247 -1.44 -19.93 27.50
C SER A 247 -2.46 -19.70 28.62
N GLY A 248 -3.45 -18.81 28.43
CA GLY A 248 -4.49 -18.50 29.40
C GLY A 248 -5.86 -19.01 28.97
N GLU A 249 -6.92 -18.67 29.71
CA GLU A 249 -8.29 -19.05 29.31
C GLU A 249 -8.94 -18.05 28.32
N GLY A 250 -8.30 -16.90 28.08
CA GLY A 250 -8.87 -15.84 27.26
C GLY A 250 -8.99 -16.17 25.77
N TRP A 251 -8.26 -17.18 25.25
CA TRP A 251 -8.37 -17.60 23.86
C TRP A 251 -9.78 -18.11 23.52
N ARG A 252 -10.51 -18.70 24.48
CA ARG A 252 -11.89 -19.17 24.26
C ARG A 252 -12.86 -18.03 23.98
N ALA A 253 -12.65 -16.87 24.60
CA ALA A 253 -13.47 -15.68 24.34
C ALA A 253 -13.21 -15.13 22.93
N ILE A 254 -11.93 -15.06 22.53
CA ILE A 254 -11.52 -14.63 21.18
C ILE A 254 -12.06 -15.60 20.14
N TRP A 255 -11.93 -16.91 20.35
CA TRP A 255 -12.44 -17.95 19.45
C TRP A 255 -13.95 -17.85 19.23
N LYS A 256 -14.71 -17.53 20.29
CA LYS A 256 -16.16 -17.33 20.21
C LYS A 256 -16.55 -16.07 19.43
N ASP A 257 -15.78 -14.99 19.50
CA ASP A 257 -16.01 -13.75 18.73
C ASP A 257 -15.78 -13.92 17.21
N LEU A 258 -14.87 -14.82 16.82
CA LEU A 258 -14.61 -15.14 15.42
C LEU A 258 -15.85 -15.72 14.72
N LYS A 259 -16.15 -15.22 13.52
CA LYS A 259 -17.21 -15.78 12.66
C LYS A 259 -16.81 -17.15 12.11
N ALA A 260 -17.80 -17.94 11.69
CA ALA A 260 -17.57 -19.24 11.08
C ALA A 260 -16.64 -19.18 9.85
N GLU A 261 -16.78 -18.17 8.98
CA GLU A 261 -15.89 -17.95 7.85
C GLU A 261 -14.45 -17.61 8.27
N GLU A 262 -14.30 -16.80 9.32
CA GLU A 262 -13.01 -16.33 9.83
C GLU A 262 -12.23 -17.50 10.48
N ARG A 263 -12.93 -18.45 11.13
CA ARG A 263 -12.33 -19.67 11.71
C ARG A 263 -11.76 -20.64 10.68
N LEU A 264 -12.17 -20.53 9.42
CA LEU A 264 -11.70 -21.39 8.32
C LEU A 264 -10.42 -20.83 7.66
N LEU A 265 -10.01 -19.61 8.02
CA LEU A 265 -8.77 -19.02 7.53
C LEU A 265 -7.56 -19.78 8.11
N PRO A 266 -6.48 -19.99 7.31
CA PRO A 266 -5.45 -20.95 7.64
C PRO A 266 -4.63 -20.60 8.89
N GLU A 267 -4.17 -19.36 9.05
CA GLU A 267 -3.39 -18.97 10.23
C GLU A 267 -4.24 -18.99 11.51
N ILE A 268 -5.49 -18.54 11.44
CA ILE A 268 -6.45 -18.61 12.55
C ILE A 268 -6.72 -20.06 12.93
N ALA A 269 -6.96 -20.94 11.95
CA ALA A 269 -7.21 -22.35 12.19
C ALA A 269 -6.01 -23.04 12.84
N LEU A 270 -4.77 -22.70 12.43
CA LEU A 270 -3.54 -23.17 13.06
C LEU A 270 -3.43 -22.71 14.51
N ALA A 271 -3.63 -21.41 14.76
CA ALA A 271 -3.56 -20.85 16.11
C ALA A 271 -4.66 -21.43 17.03
N GLY A 272 -5.87 -21.58 16.50
CA GLY A 272 -6.99 -22.21 17.20
C GLY A 272 -6.72 -23.66 17.54
N ALA A 273 -6.27 -24.46 16.56
CA ALA A 273 -5.93 -25.87 16.78
C ALA A 273 -4.84 -26.03 17.84
N ALA A 274 -3.80 -25.19 17.80
CA ALA A 274 -2.76 -25.20 18.83
C ALA A 274 -3.31 -24.87 20.23
N ALA A 275 -4.25 -23.93 20.34
CA ALA A 275 -4.90 -23.60 21.61
C ALA A 275 -5.78 -24.73 22.15
N PHE A 276 -6.52 -25.43 21.27
CA PHE A 276 -7.29 -26.62 21.63
C PHE A 276 -6.39 -27.79 22.05
N GLU A 277 -5.28 -28.01 21.36
CA GLU A 277 -4.28 -29.03 21.74
C GLU A 277 -3.66 -28.72 23.11
N ALA A 278 -3.29 -27.47 23.36
CA ALA A 278 -2.78 -27.04 24.66
C ALA A 278 -3.81 -27.21 25.80
N ALA A 279 -5.10 -27.18 25.49
CA ALA A 279 -6.19 -27.43 26.43
C ALA A 279 -6.54 -28.92 26.61
N GLY A 280 -5.87 -29.84 25.91
CA GLY A 280 -6.18 -31.27 25.91
C GLY A 280 -7.40 -31.67 25.07
N GLU A 281 -7.96 -30.74 24.30
CA GLU A 281 -9.15 -30.93 23.46
C GLU A 281 -8.75 -31.32 22.03
N ALA A 282 -7.89 -32.32 21.88
CA ALA A 282 -7.29 -32.66 20.59
C ALA A 282 -8.31 -33.13 19.52
N ASN A 283 -9.49 -33.61 19.93
CA ASN A 283 -10.59 -33.93 19.02
C ASN A 283 -11.19 -32.69 18.36
N GLU A 284 -11.25 -31.56 19.07
CA GLU A 284 -11.74 -30.29 18.52
C GLU A 284 -10.69 -29.67 17.60
N ALA A 285 -9.41 -29.73 17.99
CA ALA A 285 -8.29 -29.31 17.13
C ALA A 285 -8.32 -30.01 15.77
N ALA A 286 -8.52 -31.34 15.76
CA ALA A 286 -8.65 -32.11 14.53
C ALA A 286 -9.83 -31.63 13.66
N ARG A 287 -10.99 -31.35 14.25
CA ARG A 287 -12.18 -30.87 13.53
C ARG A 287 -11.96 -29.49 12.92
N VAL A 288 -11.31 -28.58 13.64
CA VAL A 288 -10.98 -27.23 13.13
C VAL A 288 -10.04 -27.32 11.93
N LEU A 289 -8.98 -28.12 12.02
CA LEU A 289 -8.04 -28.34 10.93
C LEU A 289 -8.71 -29.00 9.72
N GLU A 290 -9.53 -30.04 9.93
CA GLU A 290 -10.27 -30.71 8.85
C GLU A 290 -11.19 -29.75 8.10
N ALA A 291 -11.88 -28.85 8.82
CA ALA A 291 -12.75 -27.86 8.22
C ALA A 291 -11.97 -26.82 7.40
N ALA A 292 -10.83 -26.34 7.90
CA ALA A 292 -9.99 -25.39 7.18
C ALA A 292 -9.34 -26.01 5.93
N ILE A 293 -8.83 -27.24 6.03
CA ILE A 293 -8.22 -27.99 4.91
C ILE A 293 -9.24 -28.21 3.78
N ALA A 294 -10.51 -28.48 4.13
CA ALA A 294 -11.58 -28.68 3.14
C ALA A 294 -11.88 -27.42 2.32
N VAL A 295 -11.70 -26.23 2.90
CA VAL A 295 -11.88 -24.94 2.19
C VAL A 295 -10.66 -24.60 1.35
N LYS A 296 -9.48 -24.59 1.98
CA LYS A 296 -8.22 -24.27 1.32
C LYS A 296 -7.13 -25.20 1.82
N PHE A 297 -6.70 -26.08 0.92
CA PHE A 297 -5.56 -26.94 1.20
C PHE A 297 -4.29 -26.11 1.40
N ASN A 298 -3.70 -26.19 2.60
CA ASN A 298 -2.45 -25.51 2.96
C ASN A 298 -1.50 -26.55 3.61
N PRO A 299 -0.24 -26.67 3.16
CA PRO A 299 0.71 -27.63 3.72
C PRO A 299 0.93 -27.44 5.23
N ALA A 300 0.87 -26.21 5.74
CA ALA A 300 1.03 -25.94 7.17
C ALA A 300 -0.12 -26.54 8.00
N LEU A 301 -1.37 -26.48 7.51
CA LEU A 301 -2.54 -27.10 8.16
C LEU A 301 -2.40 -28.63 8.21
N VAL A 302 -1.92 -29.22 7.12
CA VAL A 302 -1.76 -30.67 7.00
C VAL A 302 -0.61 -31.16 7.89
N ALA A 303 0.49 -30.42 7.95
CA ALA A 303 1.58 -30.68 8.89
C ALA A 303 1.13 -30.56 10.35
N ALA A 304 0.27 -29.59 10.68
CA ALA A 304 -0.34 -29.48 12.01
C ALA A 304 -1.28 -30.65 12.29
N TYR A 305 -2.07 -31.07 11.32
CA TYR A 305 -2.98 -32.20 11.46
C TYR A 305 -2.25 -33.53 11.72
N ALA A 306 -1.06 -33.70 11.15
CA ALA A 306 -0.23 -34.89 11.38
C ALA A 306 0.40 -34.93 12.78
N ARG A 307 0.52 -33.78 13.46
CA ARG A 307 0.91 -33.73 14.88
C ARG A 307 -0.30 -34.11 15.71
N CYS A 308 -0.32 -35.33 16.21
CA CYS A 308 -1.39 -35.82 17.06
C CYS A 308 -0.89 -36.88 18.04
N GLU A 309 -1.65 -37.08 19.11
CA GLU A 309 -1.45 -38.19 20.02
C GLU A 309 -1.83 -39.52 19.35
N ALA A 310 -1.25 -40.62 19.85
CA ALA A 310 -1.41 -41.96 19.29
C ALA A 310 -2.88 -42.40 19.22
N GLU A 311 -3.71 -41.97 20.18
CA GLU A 311 -5.14 -42.32 20.26
C GLU A 311 -5.96 -41.81 19.06
N GLN A 312 -5.51 -40.72 18.42
CA GLN A 312 -6.25 -40.08 17.33
C GLN A 312 -5.80 -40.50 15.94
N VAL A 313 -4.67 -41.23 15.86
CA VAL A 313 -4.02 -41.57 14.59
C VAL A 313 -4.97 -42.31 13.65
N SER A 314 -5.70 -43.31 14.15
CA SER A 314 -6.60 -44.13 13.32
C SER A 314 -7.66 -43.29 12.61
N ARG A 315 -8.33 -42.39 13.35
CA ARG A 315 -9.34 -41.46 12.80
C ARG A 315 -8.72 -40.46 11.84
N ARG A 316 -7.59 -39.85 12.21
CA ARG A 316 -6.93 -38.83 11.39
C ARG A 316 -6.37 -39.40 10.09
N LEU A 317 -5.79 -40.61 10.15
CA LEU A 317 -5.27 -41.34 9.00
C LEU A 317 -6.37 -41.68 8.00
N ALA A 318 -7.49 -42.25 8.47
CA ALA A 318 -8.63 -42.57 7.59
C ALA A 318 -9.14 -41.33 6.83
N ARG A 319 -9.15 -40.16 7.49
CA ARG A 319 -9.54 -38.90 6.84
C ARG A 319 -8.47 -38.41 5.86
N ALA A 320 -7.20 -38.43 6.24
CA ALA A 320 -6.10 -38.00 5.38
C ALA A 320 -5.95 -38.87 4.11
N GLU A 321 -6.29 -40.16 4.18
CA GLU A 321 -6.35 -41.03 3.00
C GLU A 321 -7.42 -40.59 2.00
N THR A 322 -8.56 -40.06 2.47
CA THR A 322 -9.56 -39.48 1.56
C THR A 322 -9.03 -38.24 0.82
N TRP A 323 -8.17 -37.45 1.45
CA TRP A 323 -7.49 -36.32 0.80
C TRP A 323 -6.47 -36.83 -0.23
N LEU A 324 -5.78 -37.94 0.04
CA LEU A 324 -4.80 -38.53 -0.87
C LEU A 324 -5.44 -39.02 -2.17
N GLN A 325 -6.68 -39.51 -2.11
CA GLN A 325 -7.43 -39.90 -3.31
C GLN A 325 -7.67 -38.71 -4.25
N GLN A 326 -7.90 -37.52 -3.69
CA GLN A 326 -8.08 -36.29 -4.45
C GLN A 326 -6.74 -35.69 -4.91
N ARG A 327 -5.69 -35.87 -4.11
CA ARG A 327 -4.36 -35.27 -4.28
C ARG A 327 -3.24 -36.33 -4.16
N PRO A 328 -3.10 -37.23 -5.13
CA PRO A 328 -2.17 -38.36 -5.02
C PRO A 328 -0.70 -37.94 -5.12
N THR A 329 -0.40 -36.78 -5.69
CA THR A 329 0.98 -36.35 -5.98
C THR A 329 1.54 -35.35 -5.00
N ASP A 330 0.73 -34.83 -4.08
CA ASP A 330 1.13 -33.74 -3.18
C ASP A 330 2.13 -34.26 -2.12
N PRO A 331 3.40 -33.79 -2.13
CA PRO A 331 4.43 -34.31 -1.24
C PRO A 331 4.11 -34.00 0.24
N ASP A 332 3.58 -32.81 0.54
CA ASP A 332 3.24 -32.39 1.90
C ASP A 332 2.14 -33.25 2.55
N LEU A 333 1.24 -33.80 1.74
CA LEU A 333 0.22 -34.73 2.21
C LEU A 333 0.82 -36.12 2.48
N LEU A 334 1.72 -36.57 1.62
CA LEU A 334 2.42 -37.85 1.78
C LEU A 334 3.34 -37.85 3.01
N THR A 335 4.02 -36.74 3.28
CA THR A 335 4.84 -36.60 4.50
C THR A 335 3.99 -36.61 5.76
N ALA A 336 2.85 -35.91 5.75
CA ALA A 336 1.90 -35.92 6.84
C ALA A 336 1.29 -37.30 7.10
N LEU A 337 0.95 -38.06 6.04
CA LEU A 337 0.51 -39.46 6.16
C LEU A 337 1.61 -40.35 6.72
N GLY A 338 2.84 -40.19 6.25
CA GLY A 338 4.01 -40.90 6.80
C GLY A 338 4.21 -40.62 8.29
N MET A 339 4.06 -39.37 8.71
CA MET A 339 4.14 -38.96 10.12
C MET A 339 2.98 -39.54 10.96
N LEU A 340 1.76 -39.56 10.45
CA LEU A 340 0.62 -40.22 11.11
C LEU A 340 0.88 -41.73 11.25
N CYS A 341 1.35 -42.40 10.20
CA CYS A 341 1.71 -43.82 10.26
C CYS A 341 2.83 -44.08 11.28
N LEU A 342 3.83 -43.20 11.40
CA LEU A 342 4.86 -43.29 12.43
C LEU A 342 4.28 -43.18 13.84
N ASN A 343 3.41 -42.19 14.09
CA ASN A 343 2.73 -42.01 15.37
C ASN A 343 1.85 -43.22 15.74
N GLY A 344 1.27 -43.89 14.74
CA GLY A 344 0.48 -45.12 14.89
C GLY A 344 1.27 -46.42 14.81
N GLN A 345 2.61 -46.37 14.73
CA GLN A 345 3.49 -47.53 14.63
C GLN A 345 3.22 -48.44 13.40
N LEU A 346 2.70 -47.87 12.31
CA LEU A 346 2.44 -48.52 11.02
C LEU A 346 3.67 -48.43 10.11
N TRP A 347 4.77 -49.05 10.53
CA TRP A 347 6.11 -48.86 9.96
C TRP A 347 6.19 -49.05 8.43
N GLY A 348 5.64 -50.15 7.90
CA GLY A 348 5.71 -50.45 6.47
C GLY A 348 4.90 -49.48 5.59
N GLN A 349 3.80 -48.94 6.12
CA GLN A 349 3.02 -47.91 5.41
C GLN A 349 3.73 -46.55 5.48
N ALA A 350 4.30 -46.21 6.64
CA ALA A 350 5.10 -45.00 6.81
C ALA A 350 6.26 -44.96 5.81
N GLU A 351 7.04 -46.05 5.69
CA GLU A 351 8.14 -46.15 4.72
C GLU A 351 7.66 -45.89 3.29
N ARG A 352 6.56 -46.53 2.87
CA ARG A 352 6.00 -46.37 1.53
C ARG A 352 5.57 -44.92 1.24
N TYR A 353 4.87 -44.28 2.16
CA TYR A 353 4.42 -42.90 1.98
C TYR A 353 5.60 -41.92 1.96
N LEU A 354 6.59 -42.08 2.85
CA LEU A 354 7.76 -41.21 2.93
C LEU A 354 8.70 -41.38 1.72
N LEU A 355 8.95 -42.61 1.26
CA LEU A 355 9.73 -42.85 0.03
C LEU A 355 9.03 -42.26 -1.20
N ARG A 356 7.70 -42.38 -1.25
CA ARG A 356 6.90 -41.75 -2.31
C ARG A 356 6.99 -40.22 -2.24
N ALA A 357 6.96 -39.62 -1.04
CA ALA A 357 7.17 -38.18 -0.88
C ALA A 357 8.56 -37.75 -1.38
N LEU A 358 9.62 -38.49 -1.00
CA LEU A 358 10.99 -38.23 -1.46
C LEU A 358 11.15 -38.33 -2.97
N SER A 359 10.46 -39.26 -3.63
CA SER A 359 10.47 -39.38 -5.09
C SER A 359 9.89 -38.14 -5.80
N ARG A 360 9.12 -37.31 -5.08
CA ARG A 360 8.53 -36.06 -5.59
C ARG A 360 9.34 -34.84 -5.19
N ARG A 361 9.72 -34.74 -3.92
CA ARG A 361 10.51 -33.63 -3.38
C ARG A 361 11.44 -34.16 -2.30
N SER A 362 12.75 -33.96 -2.50
CA SER A 362 13.75 -34.19 -1.46
C SER A 362 13.61 -33.10 -0.40
N ASP A 363 13.11 -33.47 0.77
CA ASP A 363 12.87 -32.55 1.88
C ASP A 363 13.61 -33.06 3.13
N ALA A 364 14.24 -32.14 3.87
CA ALA A 364 14.99 -32.46 5.07
C ALA A 364 14.10 -33.14 6.12
N GLN A 365 12.85 -32.68 6.25
CA GLN A 365 11.88 -33.27 7.17
C GLN A 365 11.58 -34.73 6.81
N THR A 366 11.36 -35.04 5.54
CA THR A 366 11.06 -36.40 5.08
C THR A 366 12.24 -37.35 5.31
N HIS A 367 13.46 -36.87 5.08
CA HIS A 367 14.68 -37.64 5.39
C HIS A 367 14.84 -37.88 6.90
N ALA A 368 14.58 -36.88 7.75
CA ALA A 368 14.62 -37.06 9.20
C ALA A 368 13.57 -38.07 9.69
N LEU A 369 12.36 -38.06 9.12
CA LEU A 369 11.31 -39.03 9.44
C LEU A 369 11.71 -40.46 9.03
N LEU A 370 12.36 -40.64 7.87
CA LEU A 370 12.90 -41.94 7.45
C LEU A 370 14.10 -42.39 8.30
N GLY A 371 14.98 -41.47 8.69
CA GLY A 371 16.04 -41.75 9.64
C GLY A 371 15.48 -42.30 10.95
N SER A 372 14.52 -41.58 11.54
CA SER A 372 13.81 -42.02 12.75
C SER A 372 13.05 -43.32 12.55
N LEU A 373 12.47 -43.59 11.38
CA LEU A 373 11.83 -44.87 11.06
C LEU A 373 12.85 -46.01 11.13
N TYR A 374 13.99 -45.86 10.46
CA TYR A 374 15.00 -46.90 10.35
C TYR A 374 15.74 -47.16 11.66
N ASP A 375 15.90 -46.14 12.51
CA ASP A 375 16.38 -46.33 13.89
C ASP A 375 15.45 -47.25 14.69
N ARG A 376 14.12 -47.09 14.54
CA ARG A 376 13.13 -47.95 15.21
C ARG A 376 13.04 -49.35 14.61
N LEU A 377 13.47 -49.53 13.36
CA LEU A 377 13.53 -50.81 12.65
C LEU A 377 14.88 -51.53 12.79
N ASP A 378 15.80 -51.02 13.62
CA ASP A 378 17.15 -51.56 13.82
C ASP A 378 17.98 -51.65 12.52
N ARG A 379 17.85 -50.63 11.66
CA ARG A 379 18.59 -50.47 10.39
C ARG A 379 19.53 -49.25 10.46
N PRO A 380 20.60 -49.30 11.27
CA PRO A 380 21.42 -48.12 11.58
C PRO A 380 22.15 -47.55 10.35
N ALA A 381 22.56 -48.39 9.39
CA ALA A 381 23.24 -47.92 8.18
C ALA A 381 22.33 -47.04 7.31
N ASP A 382 21.08 -47.45 7.13
CA ASP A 382 20.08 -46.69 6.36
C ASP A 382 19.64 -45.42 7.12
N ALA A 383 19.49 -45.53 8.45
CA ALA A 383 19.18 -44.40 9.30
C ALA A 383 20.24 -43.30 9.20
N VAL A 384 21.53 -43.64 9.39
CA VAL A 384 22.66 -42.71 9.29
C VAL A 384 22.70 -42.03 7.92
N ARG A 385 22.46 -42.78 6.84
CA ARG A 385 22.39 -42.20 5.49
C ARG A 385 21.29 -41.14 5.39
N HIS A 386 20.09 -41.43 5.89
CA HIS A 386 18.98 -40.48 5.83
C HIS A 386 19.17 -39.29 6.78
N TRP A 387 19.77 -39.48 7.96
CA TRP A 387 20.17 -38.38 8.83
C TRP A 387 21.19 -37.45 8.16
N ARG A 388 22.20 -37.99 7.48
CA ARG A 388 23.17 -37.20 6.70
C ARG A 388 22.50 -36.41 5.57
N LEU A 389 21.59 -37.05 4.83
CA LEU A 389 20.82 -36.39 3.77
C LEU A 389 19.89 -35.30 4.33
N ALA A 390 19.27 -35.51 5.49
CA ALA A 390 18.46 -34.49 6.16
C ALA A 390 19.32 -33.26 6.52
N THR A 391 20.52 -33.48 7.08
CA THR A 391 21.44 -32.39 7.41
C THR A 391 21.95 -31.67 6.17
N ALA A 392 22.31 -32.39 5.11
CA ALA A 392 22.78 -31.81 3.86
C ALA A 392 21.69 -31.02 3.11
N ALA A 393 20.42 -31.44 3.24
CA ALA A 393 19.28 -30.73 2.67
C ALA A 393 18.93 -29.44 3.46
N SER A 394 19.23 -29.40 4.76
CA SER A 394 18.97 -28.25 5.63
C SER A 394 20.13 -27.24 5.65
N MET A 395 21.35 -27.73 5.53
CA MET A 395 22.58 -26.95 5.64
C MET A 395 23.56 -27.32 4.53
N ALA A 396 24.09 -26.30 3.84
CA ALA A 396 25.20 -26.49 2.90
C ALA A 396 26.47 -26.83 3.68
N LEU A 397 26.80 -28.11 3.73
CA LEU A 397 28.08 -28.56 4.27
C LEU A 397 29.20 -28.24 3.28
N PRO A 398 30.38 -27.79 3.73
CA PRO A 398 31.51 -27.58 2.84
C PRO A 398 31.90 -28.91 2.18
N VAL A 399 31.99 -28.91 0.85
CA VAL A 399 32.51 -30.06 0.10
C VAL A 399 34.00 -30.11 0.33
N LEU A 400 34.45 -31.08 1.14
CA LEU A 400 35.87 -31.31 1.36
C LEU A 400 36.52 -31.80 0.05
N ALA A 401 37.76 -31.38 -0.21
CA ALA A 401 38.50 -31.75 -1.41
C ALA A 401 38.72 -33.28 -1.55
N ALA A 402 38.66 -34.00 -0.43
CA ALA A 402 38.64 -35.45 -0.40
C ALA A 402 37.62 -35.92 0.65
N ASP A 403 36.76 -36.86 0.25
CA ASP A 403 35.80 -37.54 1.12
C ASP A 403 36.47 -38.79 1.75
N ALA A 404 37.64 -38.57 2.35
CA ALA A 404 38.43 -39.62 3.00
C ALA A 404 38.32 -39.47 4.52
N ALA A 405 38.19 -40.60 5.22
CA ALA A 405 38.34 -40.62 6.66
C ALA A 405 39.69 -39.98 7.02
N LEU A 406 39.68 -39.02 7.95
CA LEU A 406 40.91 -38.43 8.44
C LEU A 406 41.83 -39.57 8.93
N PRO A 407 43.11 -39.55 8.57
CA PRO A 407 44.06 -40.49 9.16
C PRO A 407 44.03 -40.34 10.69
N ALA A 408 44.37 -41.42 11.40
CA ALA A 408 44.53 -41.35 12.85
C ALA A 408 45.41 -40.14 13.20
N ALA A 409 44.93 -39.29 14.12
CA ALA A 409 45.66 -38.10 14.51
C ALA A 409 47.06 -38.48 14.96
N ASP A 410 48.08 -37.83 14.38
CA ASP A 410 49.45 -38.03 14.82
C ASP A 410 49.60 -37.45 16.23
N THR A 411 49.64 -38.34 17.22
CA THR A 411 49.81 -38.00 18.65
C THR A 411 51.28 -37.85 19.03
N GLY A 412 52.21 -37.96 18.06
CA GLY A 412 53.65 -37.85 18.27
C GLY A 412 54.11 -36.49 18.82
N SER A 413 53.41 -35.42 18.47
CA SER A 413 53.73 -34.05 18.90
C SER A 413 52.77 -33.51 19.96
N ASP A 414 51.94 -34.36 20.57
CA ASP A 414 51.03 -33.94 21.64
C ASP A 414 51.85 -33.67 22.91
N PRO A 415 51.92 -32.42 23.43
CA PRO A 415 52.75 -32.07 24.58
C PRO A 415 52.40 -32.82 25.87
N TYR A 416 51.27 -33.54 25.89
CA TYR A 416 50.81 -34.36 27.00
C TYR A 416 50.83 -35.86 26.72
N ARG A 417 51.61 -36.33 25.74
CA ARG A 417 51.79 -37.76 25.53
C ARG A 417 52.50 -38.35 26.76
N VAL A 418 51.73 -39.04 27.61
CA VAL A 418 52.27 -39.88 28.68
C VAL A 418 52.61 -41.21 28.02
N ASP A 419 53.90 -41.55 27.97
CA ASP A 419 54.34 -42.86 27.49
C ASP A 419 53.68 -43.98 28.30
N ALA A 420 53.57 -45.17 27.71
CA ALA A 420 52.92 -46.33 28.35
C ALA A 420 53.56 -46.76 29.70
N GLU A 421 54.69 -46.15 30.08
CA GLU A 421 55.36 -46.32 31.38
C GLU A 421 55.10 -45.17 32.38
N GLY A 422 54.19 -44.24 32.09
CA GLY A 422 53.70 -43.28 33.09
C GLY A 422 54.64 -42.11 33.41
N GLY A 423 55.50 -41.70 32.48
CA GLY A 423 56.39 -40.54 32.65
C GLY A 423 55.89 -39.33 31.87
N TYR A 424 55.59 -38.22 32.56
CA TYR A 424 55.36 -36.93 31.92
C TYR A 424 56.70 -36.40 31.41
N ALA A 425 56.85 -36.19 30.10
CA ALA A 425 57.97 -35.43 29.55
C ALA A 425 57.76 -33.93 29.84
N VAL A 426 57.94 -33.54 31.10
CA VAL A 426 58.13 -32.13 31.46
C VAL A 426 59.57 -31.80 31.12
N GLY A 427 59.75 -30.92 30.12
CA GLY A 427 61.01 -30.23 29.91
C GLY A 427 61.39 -29.50 31.19
N LEU A 428 62.32 -30.08 31.94
CA LEU A 428 62.96 -29.44 33.08
C LEU A 428 64.23 -28.76 32.57
N SER A 429 64.09 -27.48 32.22
CA SER A 429 65.17 -26.52 32.37
C SER A 429 65.26 -26.13 33.85
N ASP A 430 66.34 -26.51 34.52
CA ASP A 430 67.15 -25.59 35.35
C ASP A 430 68.25 -26.34 36.14
N GLY A 431 69.46 -25.77 36.15
CA GLY A 431 70.38 -25.86 37.29
C GLY A 431 71.76 -26.48 37.06
N ASP A 432 72.67 -25.72 36.43
CA ASP A 432 74.10 -25.51 36.74
C ASP A 432 75.06 -26.69 37.04
N ALA A 433 76.09 -26.85 36.18
CA ALA A 433 77.51 -26.71 36.57
C ALA A 433 78.51 -27.00 35.42
N GLU A 434 79.36 -26.00 35.16
CA GLU A 434 80.77 -26.03 34.74
C GLU A 434 81.25 -26.54 33.35
N ILE A 435 81.75 -25.53 32.59
CA ILE A 435 83.01 -25.48 31.82
C ILE A 435 83.05 -26.11 30.41
N GLY A 436 83.10 -25.23 29.39
CA GLY A 436 84.15 -25.26 28.36
C GLY A 436 83.71 -25.47 26.91
N GLY A 437 83.81 -24.42 26.09
CA GLY A 437 83.99 -24.53 24.63
C GLY A 437 82.94 -23.82 23.76
N ASP A 438 83.43 -22.97 22.85
CA ASP A 438 82.73 -22.10 21.90
C ASP A 438 81.42 -22.62 21.26
N TYR A 439 80.39 -21.77 21.29
CA TYR A 439 79.25 -21.83 20.36
C TYR A 439 79.07 -20.46 19.66
N PRO A 440 78.89 -20.41 18.33
CA PRO A 440 78.38 -19.21 17.68
C PRO A 440 76.88 -19.03 17.98
N SER A 441 76.48 -17.79 18.28
CA SER A 441 75.13 -17.39 18.65
C SER A 441 74.09 -17.63 17.55
N LEU A 442 72.97 -18.28 17.88
CA LEU A 442 71.74 -18.30 17.08
C LEU A 442 71.01 -16.95 17.17
N PRO A 443 70.43 -16.41 16.07
CA PRO A 443 69.67 -15.18 16.11
C PRO A 443 68.29 -15.38 16.78
N PRO A 444 67.70 -14.31 17.36
CA PRO A 444 66.45 -14.42 18.12
C PRO A 444 65.23 -14.67 17.22
N ALA A 445 64.28 -15.43 17.76
CA ALA A 445 63.04 -15.83 17.09
C ALA A 445 62.19 -14.61 16.72
N VAL A 446 61.98 -14.42 15.41
CA VAL A 446 61.01 -13.48 14.86
C VAL A 446 59.64 -14.18 14.84
N ALA A 447 58.65 -13.54 15.48
CA ALA A 447 57.25 -13.97 15.45
C ALA A 447 56.76 -14.09 13.99
N ALA A 448 56.36 -15.29 13.58
CA ALA A 448 55.85 -15.53 12.24
C ALA A 448 54.48 -14.86 12.07
N SER A 449 54.50 -13.71 11.39
CA SER A 449 53.35 -13.03 10.82
C SER A 449 52.82 -13.80 9.62
N ALA A 450 51.49 -13.90 9.53
CA ALA A 450 50.77 -14.40 8.38
C ALA A 450 50.88 -13.41 7.21
N SER A 451 51.93 -13.53 6.41
CA SER A 451 52.00 -13.13 4.99
C SER A 451 53.45 -13.26 4.53
N ASP A 452 53.76 -14.37 3.87
CA ASP A 452 54.68 -14.44 2.72
C ASP A 452 55.05 -15.90 2.46
N TYR A 453 54.41 -16.48 1.44
CA TYR A 453 55.05 -17.55 0.67
C TYR A 453 54.84 -17.22 -0.81
N VAL A 454 55.87 -16.59 -1.37
CA VAL A 454 56.10 -16.56 -2.81
C VAL A 454 57.31 -17.45 -3.08
N LEU A 455 56.99 -18.60 -3.70
CA LEU A 455 57.71 -19.35 -4.73
C LEU A 455 59.18 -19.74 -4.51
N ASP A 456 59.43 -21.06 -4.58
CA ASP A 456 60.65 -21.58 -5.21
C ASP A 456 60.35 -22.93 -5.93
N PRO A 457 61.22 -23.45 -6.81
CA PRO A 457 61.04 -23.30 -8.24
C PRO A 457 61.20 -24.65 -8.97
N ASP A 458 60.44 -25.68 -8.58
CA ASP A 458 60.47 -26.99 -9.26
C ASP A 458 59.21 -27.28 -10.09
N ALA A 459 58.68 -26.23 -10.69
CA ALA A 459 57.71 -26.30 -11.77
C ALA A 459 58.39 -26.65 -13.11
N ARG A 460 58.94 -27.87 -13.25
CA ARG A 460 59.43 -28.38 -14.55
C ARG A 460 59.09 -29.82 -14.92
N VAL A 461 58.31 -30.55 -14.13
CA VAL A 461 57.92 -31.94 -14.49
C VAL A 461 56.45 -32.09 -14.92
N ASN A 462 55.65 -31.02 -14.90
CA ASN A 462 54.21 -31.13 -15.18
C ASN A 462 53.70 -30.22 -16.30
N LYS A 463 54.55 -29.98 -17.32
CA LYS A 463 54.16 -29.21 -18.52
C LYS A 463 53.60 -30.11 -19.63
N GLU A 464 54.08 -31.35 -19.76
CA GLU A 464 53.64 -32.28 -20.82
C GLU A 464 52.27 -32.94 -20.55
N GLN A 465 51.82 -33.04 -19.30
CA GLN A 465 50.47 -33.55 -18.98
C GLN A 465 49.40 -32.46 -19.04
N ARG A 466 49.78 -31.19 -18.85
CA ARG A 466 48.86 -30.05 -18.90
C ARG A 466 48.59 -29.57 -20.32
N GLU A 467 49.55 -29.74 -21.23
CA GLU A 467 49.37 -29.46 -22.67
C GLU A 467 48.56 -30.55 -23.40
N ARG A 468 48.43 -31.78 -22.85
CA ARG A 468 47.53 -32.83 -23.38
C ARG A 468 46.07 -32.68 -22.96
N ALA A 469 45.78 -31.97 -21.88
CA ALA A 469 44.41 -31.78 -21.38
C ALA A 469 43.72 -30.52 -21.93
N LEU A 470 44.42 -29.73 -22.74
CA LEU A 470 43.96 -28.47 -23.35
C LEU A 470 43.99 -28.50 -24.89
N ALA A 471 44.14 -29.68 -25.49
CA ALA A 471 43.97 -29.85 -26.93
C ALA A 471 42.46 -29.81 -27.28
N PRO A 472 41.99 -28.88 -28.12
CA PRO A 472 40.64 -28.93 -28.65
C PRO A 472 40.52 -30.10 -29.61
N GLU A 473 39.50 -30.95 -29.43
CA GLU A 473 39.12 -31.96 -30.41
C GLU A 473 38.67 -31.27 -31.72
N ASP A 474 39.31 -31.66 -32.81
CA ASP A 474 38.91 -31.34 -34.17
C ASP A 474 37.57 -32.01 -34.51
N ALA A 475 36.53 -31.20 -34.76
CA ALA A 475 35.35 -31.59 -35.53
C ALA A 475 34.97 -30.44 -36.50
N PRO A 476 34.53 -30.77 -37.73
CA PRO A 476 34.89 -29.98 -38.91
C PRO A 476 34.04 -28.72 -39.13
N LEU A 477 34.71 -27.73 -39.74
CA LEU A 477 34.23 -26.44 -40.20
C LEU A 477 33.22 -26.53 -41.37
N ALA A 478 32.10 -25.84 -41.21
CA ALA A 478 31.32 -25.15 -42.24
C ALA A 478 30.48 -24.09 -41.49
N GLY A 479 30.39 -22.80 -41.81
CA GLY A 479 30.80 -21.96 -42.92
C GLY A 479 29.78 -20.80 -42.99
N GLY A 480 30.23 -19.54 -42.97
CA GLY A 480 29.42 -18.31 -43.17
C GLY A 480 28.81 -17.74 -41.88
N THR A 481 29.27 -16.63 -41.29
CA THR A 481 29.20 -15.20 -41.66
C THR A 481 27.80 -14.66 -41.91
N SER A 482 27.50 -13.57 -41.18
CA SER A 482 26.39 -12.59 -41.27
C SER A 482 24.97 -13.11 -41.00
N ASP A 483 24.40 -12.69 -39.85
CA ASP A 483 23.12 -11.96 -39.78
C ASP A 483 22.69 -11.82 -38.30
N ILE A 484 22.87 -10.63 -37.73
CA ILE A 484 22.31 -10.25 -36.40
C ILE A 484 21.46 -8.96 -36.53
N ASP A 485 21.03 -8.61 -37.74
CA ASP A 485 20.11 -7.49 -37.99
C ASP A 485 18.93 -7.97 -38.85
N GLU A 486 18.14 -8.93 -38.35
CA GLU A 486 16.80 -9.25 -38.89
C GLU A 486 16.02 -10.13 -37.88
N TYR A 487 15.51 -9.51 -36.82
CA TYR A 487 14.49 -10.14 -35.95
C TYR A 487 13.37 -9.16 -35.61
N PHE A 488 12.86 -8.53 -36.66
CA PHE A 488 11.54 -7.93 -36.69
C PHE A 488 10.94 -8.27 -38.06
N ASP A 489 9.68 -8.66 -38.04
CA ASP A 489 8.80 -8.83 -39.20
C ASP A 489 8.77 -10.22 -39.86
N SER A 490 7.79 -11.05 -39.46
CA SER A 490 7.01 -11.99 -40.31
C SER A 490 6.30 -13.05 -39.46
N ALA A 491 5.12 -12.71 -38.92
CA ALA A 491 4.08 -13.72 -38.64
C ALA A 491 2.82 -13.31 -39.43
N PRO A 492 2.30 -14.17 -40.32
CA PRO A 492 1.18 -13.81 -41.19
C PRO A 492 -0.11 -13.70 -40.38
N ILE A 493 -0.76 -12.53 -40.47
CA ILE A 493 -2.09 -12.29 -39.93
C ILE A 493 -3.09 -13.11 -40.77
N PRO A 494 -3.93 -13.98 -40.17
CA PRO A 494 -4.98 -14.65 -40.91
C PRO A 494 -6.01 -13.64 -41.43
N ALA A 495 -6.13 -13.55 -42.76
CA ALA A 495 -7.12 -12.75 -43.46
C ALA A 495 -8.52 -13.38 -43.34
N ALA A 496 -9.17 -13.19 -42.20
CA ALA A 496 -10.60 -13.49 -42.01
C ALA A 496 -11.15 -12.81 -40.75
N ALA A 497 -11.32 -11.48 -40.73
CA ALA A 497 -12.23 -10.77 -39.81
C ALA A 497 -12.35 -9.25 -40.09
N PHE A 498 -12.30 -8.81 -41.35
CA PHE A 498 -12.61 -7.41 -41.69
C PHE A 498 -13.87 -7.37 -42.55
N ASP A 499 -15.01 -7.56 -41.89
CA ASP A 499 -16.33 -7.13 -42.37
C ASP A 499 -17.22 -6.88 -41.14
N GLU A 500 -16.95 -5.80 -40.41
CA GLU A 500 -17.93 -5.15 -39.54
C GLU A 500 -17.83 -3.62 -39.74
N PRO A 501 -18.94 -2.92 -40.01
CA PRO A 501 -18.91 -1.48 -40.24
C PRO A 501 -18.73 -0.71 -38.92
N VAL A 502 -17.73 0.18 -38.90
CA VAL A 502 -17.45 1.14 -37.84
C VAL A 502 -18.64 2.12 -37.69
N PRO A 503 -19.15 2.38 -36.47
CA PRO A 503 -20.22 3.36 -36.26
C PRO A 503 -19.66 4.79 -36.26
N THR A 504 -20.09 5.57 -37.26
CA THR A 504 -19.84 7.02 -37.36
C THR A 504 -20.61 7.77 -36.28
N TYR A 505 -19.90 8.54 -35.45
CA TYR A 505 -20.54 9.42 -34.46
C TYR A 505 -21.05 10.68 -35.15
N ALA A 506 -22.38 10.79 -35.32
CA ALA A 506 -23.06 12.01 -35.75
C ALA A 506 -23.55 12.81 -34.53
N PRO A 507 -23.46 14.16 -34.53
CA PRO A 507 -23.96 14.98 -33.43
C PRO A 507 -25.49 14.99 -33.40
N ALA A 508 -26.06 14.73 -32.23
CA ALA A 508 -27.51 14.67 -32.02
C ALA A 508 -28.20 16.03 -32.22
N ALA A 509 -29.27 16.04 -33.02
CA ALA A 509 -30.23 17.14 -33.10
C ALA A 509 -31.16 17.16 -31.87
N PRO A 510 -31.72 18.33 -31.47
CA PRO A 510 -32.45 18.49 -30.21
C PRO A 510 -33.83 17.82 -30.24
N ALA A 511 -34.12 17.06 -29.18
CA ALA A 511 -35.42 16.42 -28.96
C ALA A 511 -36.53 17.45 -28.69
N GLY A 512 -37.68 17.28 -29.35
CA GLY A 512 -38.93 18.00 -29.09
C GLY A 512 -39.58 17.65 -27.74
N PRO A 513 -40.64 18.38 -27.35
CA PRO A 513 -41.16 18.38 -25.98
C PRO A 513 -41.94 17.10 -25.63
N LYS A 514 -41.67 16.59 -24.42
CA LYS A 514 -42.28 15.41 -23.80
C LYS A 514 -43.72 15.71 -23.32
N PRO A 515 -44.70 14.79 -23.47
CA PRO A 515 -46.06 14.99 -22.98
C PRO A 515 -46.16 14.87 -21.45
N ALA A 516 -47.11 15.62 -20.87
CA ALA A 516 -47.33 15.78 -19.43
C ALA A 516 -47.80 14.49 -18.72
N PRO A 517 -47.39 14.24 -17.46
CA PRO A 517 -47.86 13.12 -16.66
C PRO A 517 -49.24 13.37 -16.03
N ALA A 518 -50.06 12.32 -15.99
CA ALA A 518 -51.36 12.28 -15.32
C ALA A 518 -51.23 12.41 -13.77
N PRO A 519 -52.23 12.97 -13.08
CA PRO A 519 -52.16 13.22 -11.64
C PRO A 519 -52.36 11.95 -10.80
N ALA A 520 -51.48 11.76 -9.80
CA ALA A 520 -51.58 10.72 -8.77
C ALA A 520 -52.58 11.11 -7.65
N PRO A 521 -53.22 10.13 -6.99
CA PRO A 521 -54.29 10.37 -6.01
C PRO A 521 -53.77 10.90 -4.66
N VAL A 522 -54.57 11.76 -4.04
CA VAL A 522 -54.34 12.45 -2.77
C VAL A 522 -54.41 11.48 -1.58
N PRO A 523 -53.41 11.44 -0.67
CA PRO A 523 -53.53 10.69 0.58
C PRO A 523 -54.36 11.46 1.62
N ALA A 524 -55.32 10.76 2.21
CA ALA A 524 -56.18 11.24 3.29
C ALA A 524 -55.38 11.56 4.55
N THR A 525 -55.45 12.81 4.99
CA THR A 525 -54.95 13.28 6.28
C THR A 525 -55.85 12.80 7.41
N LYS A 526 -55.29 11.98 8.32
CA LYS A 526 -55.85 11.72 9.65
C LYS A 526 -55.79 13.02 10.49
N PRO A 527 -56.85 13.39 11.21
CA PRO A 527 -56.82 14.55 12.11
C PRO A 527 -56.15 14.20 13.44
N PRO A 528 -55.41 15.14 14.06
CA PRO A 528 -55.04 15.04 15.47
C PRO A 528 -56.03 15.80 16.36
N PHE A 529 -56.07 15.38 17.63
CA PHE A 529 -56.68 16.03 18.79
C PHE A 529 -58.18 15.80 19.07
N LYS A 530 -58.39 14.96 20.08
CA LYS A 530 -59.54 14.94 20.99
C LYS A 530 -59.56 16.24 21.79
N ASP A 531 -60.70 16.91 21.80
CA ASP A 531 -61.09 17.79 22.91
C ASP A 531 -61.81 16.94 23.96
N ASP A 532 -61.35 17.08 25.20
CA ASP A 532 -62.00 16.62 26.41
C ASP A 532 -63.28 17.43 26.66
N GLY A 533 -64.38 16.72 26.85
CA GLY A 533 -65.64 17.24 27.37
C GLY A 533 -66.14 16.31 28.47
N SER A 534 -65.90 16.72 29.72
CA SER A 534 -66.68 16.47 30.95
C SER A 534 -67.66 15.29 30.97
N ILE A 535 -67.40 14.31 31.84
CA ILE A 535 -68.21 13.89 33.02
C ILE A 535 -67.38 12.87 33.82
#